data_AF-A0A7C9TN62-F1
#
_entry.id   AF-A0A7C9TN62-F1
#
_cell.length_a   1.000
_cell.length_b   1.000
_cell.length_c   1.000
_cell.angle_alpha   90.00
_cell.angle_beta   90.00
_cell.angle_gamma   90.00
#
_symmetry.space_group_name_H-M   'P 1'
#
loop_
_entity.id
_entity.type
_entity.pdbx_description
1 polymer ?
#
loop_
_entity_poly.entity_id
_entity_poly.type
_entity_poly.pdbx_seq_one_letter_code
_entity_poly.pdbx_strand_id
1 'polypeptide(L)'
;MDRFTSAGRRRLGLAASLVTGLVIASVSIGTAAFASGSTVHPVSSAKTPAWSNGQTVTIQYPQNYFCDTSVSSSASSGCEVGTAANVGPVANPNRSVLYVLVPLFANPSPAPMCAEASCPNHPMNIDLSRIAGALGASPDAVADVPLPAHSHILDGNAGGWWQVKIVAVTNEAAWSKLAADKSQATMDALLATSNSGVLGPIPTNMYLFFNVVGQR
;
A
#
# COMPACT_ATOMS: atom_id res chain seq x y z
N MET A 1 -84.73 -45.03 -22.04
CA MET A 1 -84.61 -45.65 -23.38
C MET A 1 -83.14 -45.59 -23.76
N ASP A 2 -82.57 -46.78 -23.90
CA ASP A 2 -81.14 -47.09 -23.98
C ASP A 2 -80.42 -46.56 -25.22
N ARG A 3 -79.10 -46.34 -25.09
CA ARG A 3 -78.00 -46.91 -25.93
C ARG A 3 -76.64 -46.36 -25.47
N PHE A 4 -75.72 -47.23 -25.01
CA PHE A 4 -74.52 -47.76 -25.71
C PHE A 4 -73.48 -46.65 -26.05
N THR A 5 -72.18 -46.69 -25.72
CA THR A 5 -71.12 -47.74 -25.72
C THR A 5 -69.88 -47.14 -25.00
N SER A 6 -69.24 -47.78 -24.02
CA SER A 6 -68.08 -48.68 -24.08
C SER A 6 -66.80 -48.17 -24.78
N ALA A 7 -65.71 -48.05 -23.99
CA ALA A 7 -64.31 -48.43 -24.23
C ALA A 7 -63.39 -47.41 -23.54
N GLY A 8 -62.50 -47.71 -22.60
CA GLY A 8 -61.81 -48.96 -22.31
C GLY A 8 -60.29 -48.73 -22.46
N ARG A 9 -59.57 -48.51 -21.34
CA ARG A 9 -58.32 -49.23 -20.99
C ARG A 9 -57.67 -48.65 -19.74
N ARG A 10 -57.68 -49.48 -18.70
CA ARG A 10 -56.75 -49.45 -17.57
C ARG A 10 -55.36 -49.80 -18.05
N ARG A 11 -54.32 -49.12 -17.56
CA ARG A 11 -53.06 -49.74 -17.14
C ARG A 11 -52.52 -49.03 -15.91
N LEU A 12 -52.67 -49.68 -14.77
CA LEU A 12 -51.79 -49.50 -13.61
C LEU A 12 -50.41 -50.05 -14.00
N GLY A 13 -49.36 -49.29 -13.72
CA GLY A 13 -47.99 -49.76 -13.68
C GLY A 13 -47.30 -49.11 -12.49
N LEU A 14 -47.16 -49.89 -11.41
CA LEU A 14 -46.33 -49.59 -10.23
C LEU A 14 -45.01 -50.34 -10.41
N ALA A 15 -43.87 -49.63 -10.33
CA ALA A 15 -42.56 -50.13 -9.89
C ALA A 15 -41.64 -48.90 -9.77
N ALA A 16 -41.37 -48.40 -8.57
CA ALA A 16 -40.39 -48.87 -7.57
C ALA A 16 -39.04 -48.14 -7.70
N SER A 17 -38.72 -47.45 -6.61
CA SER A 17 -37.61 -46.56 -6.30
C SER A 17 -36.21 -47.06 -6.65
N LEU A 18 -35.35 -46.13 -7.08
CA LEU A 18 -33.90 -46.17 -6.90
C LEU A 18 -33.39 -44.76 -6.56
N VAL A 19 -33.19 -44.52 -5.26
CA VAL A 19 -31.93 -44.06 -4.64
C VAL A 19 -31.22 -42.86 -5.30
N THR A 20 -31.25 -41.76 -4.54
CA THR A 20 -30.16 -40.79 -4.29
C THR A 20 -29.82 -39.79 -5.39
N GLY A 21 -30.16 -38.53 -5.10
CA GLY A 21 -29.63 -37.35 -5.78
C GLY A 21 -30.08 -36.09 -5.07
N LEU A 22 -29.59 -35.88 -3.85
CA LEU A 22 -29.72 -34.61 -3.15
C LEU A 22 -28.98 -33.55 -3.99
N VAL A 23 -29.71 -32.80 -4.82
CA VAL A 23 -29.19 -31.61 -5.48
C VAL A 23 -29.07 -30.55 -4.40
N ILE A 24 -27.93 -30.55 -3.71
CA ILE A 24 -27.49 -29.38 -2.97
C ILE A 24 -27.18 -28.35 -4.06
N ALA A 25 -28.09 -27.42 -4.29
CA ALA A 25 -27.79 -26.18 -4.98
C ALA A 25 -26.74 -25.47 -4.13
N SER A 26 -25.47 -25.71 -4.43
CA SER A 26 -24.35 -24.96 -3.90
C SER A 26 -24.55 -23.53 -4.37
N VAL A 27 -25.11 -22.70 -3.50
CA VAL A 27 -24.98 -21.25 -3.59
C VAL A 27 -23.48 -21.00 -3.42
N SER A 28 -22.76 -21.01 -4.53
CA SER A 28 -21.43 -20.45 -4.61
C SER A 28 -21.60 -18.96 -4.35
N ILE A 29 -21.52 -18.58 -3.08
CA ILE A 29 -21.16 -17.22 -2.71
C ILE A 29 -19.74 -17.07 -3.25
N GLY A 30 -19.64 -16.72 -4.54
CA GLY A 30 -18.43 -16.17 -5.10
C GLY A 30 -18.19 -14.89 -4.33
N THR A 31 -17.43 -14.98 -3.25
CA THR A 31 -16.68 -13.85 -2.75
C THR A 31 -15.90 -13.36 -3.96
N ALA A 32 -16.35 -12.25 -4.54
CA ALA A 32 -15.55 -11.52 -5.51
C ALA A 32 -14.21 -11.28 -4.80
N ALA A 33 -13.17 -11.96 -5.27
CA ALA A 33 -11.83 -11.53 -4.97
C ALA A 33 -11.79 -10.10 -5.50
N PHE A 34 -11.64 -9.13 -4.59
CA PHE A 34 -11.28 -7.78 -5.00
C PHE A 34 -10.01 -7.93 -5.81
N ALA A 35 -10.11 -7.78 -7.12
CA ALA A 35 -8.97 -7.50 -7.96
C ALA A 35 -8.50 -6.11 -7.56
N SER A 36 -7.76 -6.02 -6.46
CA SER A 36 -7.02 -4.81 -6.12
C SER A 36 -6.05 -4.62 -7.27
N GLY A 37 -6.20 -3.54 -8.03
CA GLY A 37 -5.35 -3.15 -9.16
C GLY A 37 -3.92 -2.78 -8.74
N SER A 38 -3.30 -3.54 -7.83
CA SER A 38 -1.89 -3.43 -7.46
C SER A 38 -1.12 -4.50 -8.24
N THR A 39 -0.21 -4.04 -9.10
CA THR A 39 0.70 -4.90 -9.85
C THR A 39 1.75 -5.49 -8.93
N VAL A 40 1.46 -6.58 -8.21
CA VAL A 40 2.49 -7.39 -7.51
C VAL A 40 3.27 -8.17 -8.57
N HIS A 41 4.09 -7.47 -9.35
CA HIS A 41 4.95 -8.07 -10.36
C HIS A 41 6.39 -8.05 -9.85
N PRO A 42 7.14 -9.17 -10.01
CA PRO A 42 8.58 -9.15 -9.86
C PRO A 42 9.17 -8.14 -10.83
N VAL A 43 10.08 -7.34 -10.32
CA VAL A 43 10.69 -6.22 -11.02
C VAL A 43 12.20 -6.27 -10.78
N SER A 44 12.97 -5.49 -11.54
CA SER A 44 14.43 -5.49 -11.44
C SER A 44 14.87 -5.46 -9.96
N SER A 45 15.88 -6.27 -9.61
CA SER A 45 16.51 -6.31 -8.28
C SER A 45 17.29 -5.03 -7.97
N ALA A 46 16.68 -3.89 -8.25
CA ALA A 46 17.20 -2.57 -8.01
C ALA A 46 17.43 -2.36 -6.52
N LYS A 47 18.45 -1.56 -6.22
CA LYS A 47 18.90 -1.31 -4.86
C LYS A 47 18.97 0.18 -4.60
N THR A 48 18.44 0.61 -3.47
CA THR A 48 18.60 1.98 -2.97
C THR A 48 19.23 1.96 -1.59
N PRO A 49 19.90 3.05 -1.16
CA PRO A 49 20.24 3.22 0.24
C PRO A 49 18.97 3.46 1.08
N ALA A 50 19.08 3.21 2.38
CA ALA A 50 18.15 3.63 3.42
C ALA A 50 18.92 3.86 4.72
N TRP A 51 18.32 4.55 5.68
CA TRP A 51 18.89 4.74 7.02
C TRP A 51 18.23 3.79 8.03
N SER A 52 19.06 3.17 8.88
CA SER A 52 18.57 2.32 9.97
C SER A 52 19.62 2.27 11.07
N ASN A 53 19.19 2.51 12.32
CA ASN A 53 20.01 2.35 13.53
C ASN A 53 21.43 2.94 13.45
N GLY A 54 21.56 4.18 12.97
CA GLY A 54 22.87 4.85 12.89
C GLY A 54 23.65 4.57 11.61
N GLN A 55 23.13 3.75 10.71
CA GLN A 55 23.85 3.26 9.54
C GLN A 55 23.10 3.53 8.24
N THR A 56 23.87 3.60 7.15
CA THR A 56 23.31 3.49 5.81
C THR A 56 23.26 2.00 5.45
N VAL A 57 22.07 1.49 5.15
CA VAL A 57 21.86 0.11 4.68
C VAL A 57 21.49 0.12 3.21
N THR A 58 21.63 -1.04 2.55
CA THR A 58 21.13 -1.26 1.19
C THR A 58 19.87 -2.10 1.24
N ILE A 59 18.81 -1.61 0.61
CA ILE A 59 17.56 -2.35 0.41
C ILE A 59 17.42 -2.77 -1.05
N GLN A 60 16.82 -3.93 -1.28
CA GLN A 60 16.56 -4.49 -2.61
C GLN A 60 15.06 -4.75 -2.76
N TYR A 61 14.51 -4.35 -3.90
CA TYR A 61 13.08 -4.42 -4.20
C TYR A 61 12.79 -5.56 -5.20
N PRO A 62 12.49 -6.79 -4.74
CA PRO A 62 12.17 -7.89 -5.64
C PRO A 62 10.72 -7.87 -6.16
N GLN A 63 9.87 -6.97 -5.65
CA GLN A 63 8.47 -6.81 -6.07
C GLN A 63 8.12 -5.32 -6.16
N ASN A 64 7.06 -5.02 -6.90
CA ASN A 64 6.50 -3.67 -6.97
C ASN A 64 5.77 -3.27 -5.67
N TYR A 65 5.34 -2.01 -5.60
CA TYR A 65 4.52 -1.49 -4.51
C TYR A 65 3.08 -2.03 -4.52
N PHE A 66 2.37 -1.80 -3.42
CA PHE A 66 0.95 -2.06 -3.26
C PHE A 66 0.26 -0.82 -2.70
N CYS A 67 -0.90 -0.47 -3.23
CA CYS A 67 -1.78 0.55 -2.69
C CYS A 67 -3.18 -0.02 -2.48
N ASP A 68 -3.73 0.23 -1.28
CA ASP A 68 -5.07 -0.21 -0.93
C ASP A 68 -6.12 0.61 -1.69
N THR A 69 -6.70 -0.01 -2.70
CA THR A 69 -7.70 0.60 -3.58
C THR A 69 -9.07 0.82 -2.92
N SER A 70 -9.29 0.33 -1.70
CA SER A 70 -10.48 0.71 -0.91
C SER A 70 -10.38 2.13 -0.37
N VAL A 71 -9.17 2.69 -0.30
CA VAL A 71 -8.94 4.11 -0.03
C VAL A 71 -8.97 4.85 -1.36
N SER A 72 -9.87 5.84 -1.47
CA SER A 72 -9.98 6.65 -2.69
C SER A 72 -8.73 7.51 -2.88
N SER A 73 -8.14 7.43 -4.08
CA SER A 73 -7.05 8.25 -4.58
C SER A 73 -7.40 8.75 -5.98
N SER A 74 -7.01 9.98 -6.29
CA SER A 74 -7.12 10.60 -7.61
C SER A 74 -5.85 10.38 -8.45
N ALA A 75 -4.78 9.86 -7.86
CA ALA A 75 -3.55 9.60 -8.58
C ALA A 75 -3.66 8.37 -9.46
N SER A 76 -2.98 8.41 -10.61
CA SER A 76 -2.93 7.28 -11.56
C SER A 76 -2.34 5.99 -10.97
N SER A 77 -1.55 6.10 -9.89
CA SER A 77 -1.01 4.97 -9.14
C SER A 77 -2.01 4.32 -8.17
N GLY A 78 -3.12 4.99 -7.86
CA GLY A 78 -4.05 4.61 -6.79
C GLY A 78 -3.51 4.83 -5.37
N CYS A 79 -2.31 5.42 -5.22
CA CYS A 79 -1.68 5.68 -3.94
C CYS A 79 -2.02 7.08 -3.43
N GLU A 80 -2.15 7.26 -2.12
CA GLU A 80 -2.43 8.56 -1.50
C GLU A 80 -1.76 8.73 -0.14
N VAL A 81 -1.60 10.00 0.24
CA VAL A 81 -1.10 10.43 1.55
C VAL A 81 -2.21 11.15 2.30
N GLY A 82 -2.51 10.66 3.50
CA GLY A 82 -3.48 11.29 4.40
C GLY A 82 -4.45 10.31 5.05
N THR A 83 -4.65 9.12 4.48
CA THR A 83 -5.47 8.06 5.09
C THR A 83 -4.66 6.77 5.24
N ALA A 84 -4.94 6.01 6.29
CA ALA A 84 -4.34 4.69 6.46
C ALA A 84 -5.03 3.67 5.55
N ALA A 85 -4.28 2.69 5.05
CA ALA A 85 -4.86 1.51 4.42
C ALA A 85 -5.82 0.76 5.36
N ASN A 86 -6.94 0.29 4.82
CA ASN A 86 -7.86 -0.63 5.47
C ASN A 86 -7.35 -2.07 5.36
N VAL A 87 -6.70 -2.42 4.25
CA VAL A 87 -6.12 -3.74 3.99
C VAL A 87 -4.69 -3.64 3.50
N GLY A 88 -3.82 -4.50 4.04
CA GLY A 88 -2.47 -4.68 3.52
C GLY A 88 -2.39 -5.80 2.48
N PRO A 89 -1.27 -5.92 1.74
CA PRO A 89 -1.08 -6.93 0.69
C PRO A 89 -1.03 -8.39 1.21
N VAL A 90 -0.82 -8.57 2.50
CA VAL A 90 -0.86 -9.86 3.23
C VAL A 90 -1.55 -9.66 4.57
N ALA A 91 -1.94 -10.70 5.31
CA ALA A 91 -2.40 -10.54 6.69
C ALA A 91 -1.20 -10.55 7.65
N ASN A 92 -0.82 -9.39 8.19
CA ASN A 92 0.24 -9.26 9.19
C ASN A 92 -0.03 -8.03 10.10
N PRO A 93 -0.34 -8.22 11.38
CA PRO A 93 -0.58 -7.11 12.32
C PRO A 93 0.71 -6.43 12.79
N ASN A 94 1.87 -7.10 12.74
CA ASN A 94 3.16 -6.60 13.23
C ASN A 94 4.08 -6.20 12.06
N ARG A 95 3.54 -5.45 11.09
CA ARG A 95 4.32 -5.01 9.94
C ARG A 95 5.30 -3.93 10.31
N SER A 96 6.50 -4.05 9.75
CA SER A 96 7.50 -3.00 9.79
C SER A 96 7.05 -1.76 9.01
N VAL A 97 7.54 -0.60 9.46
CA VAL A 97 7.22 0.72 8.94
C VAL A 97 8.43 1.31 8.25
N LEU A 98 8.21 1.75 7.01
CA LEU A 98 9.12 2.59 6.27
C LEU A 98 8.68 4.05 6.46
N TYR A 99 9.56 4.87 7.03
CA TYR A 99 9.37 6.31 7.10
C TYR A 99 10.03 6.96 5.88
N VAL A 100 9.20 7.55 5.02
CA VAL A 100 9.63 8.29 3.83
C VAL A 100 9.77 9.76 4.20
N LEU A 101 11.00 10.27 4.19
CA LEU A 101 11.32 11.64 4.54
C LEU A 101 11.29 12.52 3.31
N VAL A 102 10.38 13.49 3.28
CA VAL A 102 10.18 14.44 2.17
C VAL A 102 10.61 15.84 2.61
N PRO A 103 11.68 16.42 2.03
CA PRO A 103 12.03 17.81 2.28
C PRO A 103 11.03 18.74 1.58
N LEU A 104 10.46 19.68 2.34
CA LEU A 104 9.55 20.73 1.87
C LEU A 104 10.26 22.09 1.71
N PHE A 105 11.55 22.05 1.39
CA PHE A 105 12.40 23.21 1.20
C PHE A 105 13.40 22.95 0.07
N ALA A 106 13.97 24.02 -0.49
CA ALA A 106 14.86 23.91 -1.65
C ALA A 106 16.27 23.46 -1.27
N ASN A 107 16.90 22.68 -2.15
CA ASN A 107 18.31 22.26 -2.09
C ASN A 107 18.73 21.59 -0.76
N PRO A 108 18.02 20.54 -0.30
CA PRO A 108 18.40 19.78 0.89
C PRO A 108 19.83 19.22 0.79
N SER A 109 20.61 19.34 1.87
CA SER A 109 21.96 18.76 1.97
C SER A 109 22.09 17.79 3.16
N PRO A 110 22.43 16.51 2.91
CA PRO A 110 22.74 15.91 1.62
C PRO A 110 21.50 15.81 0.71
N ALA A 111 21.71 15.64 -0.59
CA ALA A 111 20.61 15.40 -1.52
C ALA A 111 19.78 14.15 -1.10
N PRO A 112 18.47 14.10 -1.38
CA PRO A 112 17.63 12.96 -1.06
C PRO A 112 18.11 11.72 -1.82
N MET A 113 17.94 10.54 -1.23
CA MET A 113 18.38 9.27 -1.81
C MET A 113 17.65 8.92 -3.10
N CYS A 114 16.39 9.34 -3.19
CA CYS A 114 15.51 9.21 -4.34
C CYS A 114 15.24 10.60 -4.90
N ALA A 115 15.53 10.81 -6.19
CA ALA A 115 15.05 11.98 -6.91
C ALA A 115 13.53 11.86 -7.19
N GLU A 116 12.92 12.97 -7.60
CA GLU A 116 11.51 13.01 -7.95
C GLU A 116 11.19 11.97 -9.04
N ALA A 117 10.13 11.19 -8.82
CA ALA A 117 9.62 10.17 -9.73
C ALA A 117 10.74 9.33 -10.37
N SER A 118 11.74 8.90 -9.60
CA SER A 118 12.89 8.15 -10.13
C SER A 118 13.13 6.82 -9.46
N CYS A 119 12.47 6.54 -8.33
CA CYS A 119 12.82 5.40 -7.51
C CYS A 119 12.20 4.09 -8.02
N PRO A 120 12.99 3.02 -8.10
CA PRO A 120 12.57 1.78 -8.73
C PRO A 120 11.45 1.14 -7.93
N ASN A 121 10.43 0.61 -8.61
CA ASN A 121 9.38 -0.19 -7.97
C ASN A 121 8.53 0.62 -6.95
N HIS A 122 8.44 1.93 -7.18
CA HIS A 122 7.60 2.89 -6.46
C HIS A 122 6.49 3.40 -7.39
N PRO A 123 5.41 3.99 -6.84
CA PRO A 123 4.51 4.78 -7.66
C PRO A 123 5.26 5.99 -8.23
N MET A 124 4.99 6.31 -9.48
CA MET A 124 5.58 7.49 -10.13
C MET A 124 4.82 8.78 -9.79
N ASN A 125 3.56 8.63 -9.37
CA ASN A 125 2.68 9.71 -8.97
C ASN A 125 1.98 9.39 -7.64
N ILE A 126 1.55 10.42 -6.92
CA ILE A 126 0.90 10.30 -5.61
C ILE A 126 -0.21 11.35 -5.45
N ASP A 127 -1.29 10.97 -4.77
CA ASP A 127 -2.37 11.90 -4.40
C ASP A 127 -2.07 12.49 -3.02
N LEU A 128 -1.93 13.83 -2.97
CA LEU A 128 -1.71 14.60 -1.75
C LEU A 128 -2.92 15.49 -1.39
N SER A 129 -4.05 15.33 -2.09
CA SER A 129 -5.24 16.17 -1.96
C SER A 129 -5.76 16.29 -0.52
N ARG A 130 -5.65 15.22 0.28
CA ARG A 130 -6.05 15.21 1.69
C ARG A 130 -5.18 16.07 2.60
N ILE A 131 -3.93 16.30 2.21
CA ILE A 131 -3.00 17.15 2.96
C ILE A 131 -2.78 18.50 2.29
N ALA A 132 -3.54 18.83 1.23
CA ALA A 132 -3.36 20.05 0.44
C ALA A 132 -3.39 21.33 1.29
N GLY A 133 -4.26 21.39 2.31
CA GLY A 133 -4.30 22.52 3.24
C GLY A 133 -3.00 22.72 4.03
N ALA A 134 -2.33 21.64 4.43
CA ALA A 134 -1.02 21.71 5.09
C ALA A 134 0.10 22.10 4.11
N LEU A 135 -0.09 21.83 2.82
CA LEU A 135 0.83 22.22 1.75
C LEU A 135 0.58 23.64 1.21
N GLY A 136 -0.48 24.31 1.65
CA GLY A 136 -0.89 25.61 1.10
C GLY A 136 -1.39 25.53 -0.34
N ALA A 137 -1.91 24.38 -0.76
CA ALA A 137 -2.41 24.12 -2.11
C ALA A 137 -3.91 23.81 -2.11
N SER A 138 -4.56 23.96 -3.28
CA SER A 138 -5.90 23.41 -3.50
C SER A 138 -5.81 21.88 -3.73
N PRO A 139 -6.79 21.08 -3.26
CA PRO A 139 -6.79 19.63 -3.45
C PRO A 139 -6.51 19.18 -4.89
N ASP A 140 -7.18 19.79 -5.88
CA ASP A 140 -7.05 19.45 -7.31
C ASP A 140 -5.63 19.68 -7.86
N ALA A 141 -4.89 20.65 -7.28
CA ALA A 141 -3.54 20.97 -7.73
C ALA A 141 -2.51 19.92 -7.29
N VAL A 142 -2.87 19.08 -6.32
CA VAL A 142 -1.98 18.07 -5.74
C VAL A 142 -2.61 16.67 -5.73
N ALA A 143 -3.62 16.44 -6.58
CA ALA A 143 -4.39 15.20 -6.64
C ALA A 143 -3.70 14.07 -7.41
N ASP A 144 -2.77 14.40 -8.33
CA ASP A 144 -1.96 13.44 -9.10
C ASP A 144 -0.62 14.09 -9.46
N VAL A 145 0.31 14.15 -8.52
CA VAL A 145 1.61 14.82 -8.70
C VAL A 145 2.75 13.81 -8.76
N PRO A 146 3.87 14.13 -9.43
CA PRO A 146 5.08 13.32 -9.37
C PRO A 146 5.46 12.99 -7.93
N LEU A 147 5.90 11.76 -7.68
CA LEU A 147 6.35 11.35 -6.34
C LEU A 147 7.54 12.24 -5.93
N PRO A 148 7.44 13.04 -4.84
CA PRO A 148 8.49 13.98 -4.45
C PRO A 148 9.83 13.29 -4.17
N ALA A 149 10.94 14.02 -4.29
CA ALA A 149 12.24 13.53 -3.85
C ALA A 149 12.23 13.19 -2.35
N HIS A 150 12.89 12.10 -1.95
CA HIS A 150 12.82 11.62 -0.56
C HIS A 150 14.00 10.72 -0.14
N SER A 151 14.08 10.46 1.16
CA SER A 151 14.98 9.48 1.78
C SER A 151 14.18 8.52 2.67
N HIS A 152 14.81 7.45 3.14
CA HIS A 152 14.17 6.39 3.91
C HIS A 152 14.79 6.22 5.30
N ILE A 153 13.95 6.10 6.34
CA ILE A 153 14.31 5.55 7.65
C ILE A 153 13.49 4.27 7.89
N LEU A 154 14.16 3.19 8.29
CA LEU A 154 13.54 1.91 8.62
C LEU A 154 13.32 1.81 10.14
N ASP A 155 12.20 1.21 10.55
CA ASP A 155 11.93 0.87 11.96
C ASP A 155 12.65 -0.41 12.45
N GLY A 156 13.47 -1.02 11.60
CA GLY A 156 14.18 -2.26 11.90
C GLY A 156 14.92 -2.83 10.68
N ASN A 157 15.12 -4.15 10.70
CA ASN A 157 15.85 -4.89 9.66
C ASN A 157 15.03 -6.04 9.05
N ALA A 158 13.72 -5.84 8.90
CA ALA A 158 12.82 -6.85 8.38
C ALA A 158 12.99 -7.07 6.86
N GLY A 159 12.36 -8.12 6.35
CA GLY A 159 12.16 -8.34 4.92
C GLY A 159 10.67 -8.51 4.63
N GLY A 160 10.25 -8.12 3.44
CA GLY A 160 8.86 -8.28 2.99
C GLY A 160 8.13 -6.96 2.81
N TRP A 161 6.85 -6.92 3.17
CA TRP A 161 5.98 -5.76 3.02
C TRP A 161 6.12 -4.78 4.18
N TRP A 162 6.44 -3.53 3.85
CA TRP A 162 6.60 -2.41 4.77
C TRP A 162 5.45 -1.42 4.59
N GLN A 163 4.82 -1.02 5.69
CA GLN A 163 3.84 0.06 5.67
C GLN A 163 4.56 1.39 5.46
N VAL A 164 4.11 2.20 4.50
CA VAL A 164 4.70 3.52 4.27
C VAL A 164 4.02 4.57 5.12
N LYS A 165 4.82 5.38 5.80
CA LYS A 165 4.39 6.62 6.44
C LYS A 165 5.26 7.78 5.96
N ILE A 166 4.66 8.93 5.77
CA ILE A 166 5.38 10.13 5.32
C ILE A 166 5.82 10.96 6.52
N VAL A 167 7.04 11.46 6.47
CA VAL A 167 7.58 12.44 7.41
C VAL A 167 8.01 13.66 6.61
N ALA A 168 7.32 14.77 6.80
CA ALA A 168 7.67 16.02 6.14
C ALA A 168 8.77 16.73 6.92
N VAL A 169 9.79 17.23 6.21
CA VAL A 169 10.94 17.93 6.80
C VAL A 169 10.98 19.35 6.23
N THR A 170 10.81 20.36 7.06
CA THR A 170 10.58 21.75 6.60
C THR A 170 11.81 22.64 6.66
N ASN A 171 12.93 22.15 7.21
CA ASN A 171 14.18 22.92 7.26
C ASN A 171 15.42 22.03 7.16
N GLU A 172 16.53 22.66 6.75
CA GLU A 172 17.82 22.01 6.56
C GLU A 172 18.41 21.47 7.88
N ALA A 173 18.22 22.16 9.01
CA ALA A 173 18.78 21.72 10.28
C ALA A 173 18.23 20.34 10.72
N ALA A 174 16.92 20.14 10.58
CA ALA A 174 16.28 18.85 10.82
C ALA A 174 16.75 17.79 9.83
N TRP A 175 16.80 18.15 8.54
CA TRP A 175 17.24 17.25 7.48
C TRP A 175 18.68 16.76 7.69
N SER A 176 19.62 17.67 7.94
CA SER A 176 21.01 17.33 8.22
C SER A 176 21.14 16.50 9.49
N LYS A 177 20.34 16.75 10.53
CA LYS A 177 20.34 15.95 11.76
C LYS A 177 19.88 14.51 11.51
N LEU A 178 18.79 14.34 10.76
CA LEU A 178 18.28 13.03 10.34
C LEU A 178 19.30 12.28 9.48
N ALA A 179 19.96 12.98 8.55
CA ALA A 179 20.97 12.40 7.67
C ALA A 179 22.27 12.04 8.39
N ALA A 180 22.64 12.79 9.44
CA ALA A 180 23.80 12.50 10.27
C ALA A 180 23.56 11.28 11.15
N ASP A 181 22.42 11.24 11.83
CA ASP A 181 22.12 10.21 12.83
C ASP A 181 21.53 8.93 12.23
N LYS A 182 20.84 9.00 11.08
CA LYS A 182 20.33 7.84 10.34
C LYS A 182 19.50 6.86 11.20
N SER A 183 18.67 7.39 12.09
CA SER A 183 17.94 6.57 13.07
C SER A 183 16.50 7.02 13.28
N GLN A 184 15.61 6.05 13.52
CA GLN A 184 14.24 6.34 13.93
C GLN A 184 14.22 7.08 15.28
N ALA A 185 15.10 6.74 16.21
CA ALA A 185 15.16 7.40 17.52
C ALA A 185 15.37 8.93 17.40
N THR A 186 16.22 9.37 16.46
CA THR A 186 16.42 10.79 16.17
C THR A 186 15.18 11.43 15.57
N MET A 187 14.52 10.74 14.63
CA MET A 187 13.27 11.21 14.04
C MET A 187 12.19 11.37 15.12
N ASP A 188 12.03 10.39 15.99
CA ASP A 188 11.05 10.40 17.09
C ASP A 188 11.34 11.56 18.07
N ALA A 189 12.62 11.81 18.38
CA ALA A 189 13.01 12.95 19.21
C ALA A 189 12.69 14.31 18.55
N LEU A 190 12.87 14.43 17.24
CA LEU A 190 12.52 15.64 16.49
C LEU A 190 11.00 15.82 16.41
N LEU A 191 10.23 14.75 16.22
CA LEU A 191 8.76 14.77 16.24
C LEU A 191 8.22 15.20 17.61
N ALA A 192 8.87 14.82 18.70
CA ALA A 192 8.52 15.24 20.05
C ALA A 192 8.90 16.70 20.36
N THR A 193 9.69 17.35 19.50
CA THR A 193 10.20 18.71 19.70
C THR A 193 9.40 19.71 18.87
N SER A 194 8.69 20.62 19.53
CA SER A 194 7.95 21.69 18.86
C SER A 194 8.89 22.53 17.98
N ASN A 195 8.43 22.85 16.76
CA ASN A 195 9.19 23.62 15.77
C ASN A 195 10.55 23.03 15.36
N SER A 196 10.76 21.72 15.55
CA SER A 196 11.97 21.04 15.05
C SER A 196 12.09 21.12 13.53
N GLY A 197 10.95 21.20 12.84
CA GLY A 197 10.85 21.10 11.39
C GLY A 197 10.64 19.68 10.88
N VAL A 198 10.27 18.75 11.76
CA VAL A 198 9.83 17.40 11.38
C VAL A 198 8.35 17.26 11.72
N LEU A 199 7.55 16.83 10.75
CA LEU A 199 6.09 16.70 10.87
C LEU A 199 5.64 15.29 10.44
N GLY A 200 4.65 14.73 11.14
CA GLY A 200 4.09 13.41 10.86
C GLY A 200 4.19 12.48 12.08
N PRO A 201 4.29 11.16 11.89
CA PRO A 201 4.19 10.44 10.62
C PRO A 201 2.77 10.52 10.05
N ILE A 202 2.63 10.89 8.78
CA ILE A 202 1.36 10.98 8.06
C ILE A 202 1.07 9.59 7.45
N PRO A 203 -0.14 9.02 7.65
CA PRO A 203 -0.47 7.71 7.12
C PRO A 203 -0.61 7.74 5.58
N THR A 204 -0.46 6.57 4.98
CA THR A 204 -0.72 6.33 3.55
C THR A 204 -1.50 5.04 3.37
N ASN A 205 -2.10 4.87 2.20
CA ASN A 205 -2.65 3.59 1.75
C ASN A 205 -1.59 2.66 1.12
N MET A 206 -0.30 3.02 1.21
CA MET A 206 0.79 2.44 0.43
C MET A 206 1.69 1.50 1.23
N TYR A 207 2.20 0.49 0.53
CA TYR A 207 3.19 -0.47 1.01
C TYR A 207 4.28 -0.68 -0.03
N LEU A 208 5.52 -0.84 0.43
CA LEU A 208 6.65 -1.27 -0.41
C LEU A 208 7.13 -2.66 -0.01
N PHE A 209 7.65 -3.42 -0.97
CA PHE A 209 8.26 -4.71 -0.72
C PHE A 209 9.78 -4.65 -0.90
N PHE A 210 10.54 -4.87 0.17
CA PHE A 210 11.99 -4.95 0.08
C PHE A 210 12.60 -5.80 1.19
N ASN A 211 13.85 -6.19 0.95
CA ASN A 211 14.71 -6.83 1.94
C ASN A 211 15.93 -5.95 2.19
N VAL A 212 16.40 -5.90 3.44
CA VAL A 212 17.73 -5.35 3.74
C VAL A 212 18.79 -6.38 3.35
N VAL A 213 19.70 -6.01 2.46
CA VAL A 213 20.68 -6.95 1.85
C VAL A 213 22.14 -6.61 2.17
N GLY A 214 22.40 -5.61 3.01
CA GLY A 214 23.74 -5.29 3.48
C GLY A 214 23.83 -3.92 4.14
N GLN A 215 24.93 -3.69 4.87
CA GLN A 215 25.35 -2.37 5.35
C GLN A 215 26.30 -1.74 4.32
N ARG A 216 26.25 -0.42 4.14
CA ARG A 216 27.22 0.33 3.33
C ARG A 216 28.21 1.06 4.22
#